data_AF-A0AAV1P3I0-F1
#
_entry.id   AF-A0AAV1P3I0-F1
#
_cell.length_a   1.000
_cell.length_b   1.000
_cell.length_c   1.000
_cell.angle_alpha   90.00
_cell.angle_beta   90.00
_cell.angle_gamma   90.00
#
_symmetry.space_group_name_H-M   'P 1'
#
loop_
_entity.id
_entity.type
_entity.pdbx_description
1 polymer ?
#
loop_
_entity_poly.entity_id
_entity_poly.type
_entity_poly.pdbx_seq_one_letter_code
_entity_poly.pdbx_strand_id
1 'polypeptide(L)'
;MLLHFGNGGEGKLTPKLSNVRQLEERLTVVVGDAERLKLLGVPAYEKQTNEACGAIIARLTCKLLQDWCCTDQVVNMAFDTTASNTGHLTAACIAIQLSLGRPLLWSGCRHHIDGEEQTALTLQRPGALHKARWMAKLLYSLKLALMEQHIALLPQGTITTRQQVPKIRAFTNFITHIYAKWWLTCEKAVDAAWNDLTLYHRLQAYKAVDEAYKALERHRWYLTGEMLPLALFSSKVPIDDKRALASAILEHKPADLPMHVPQQRFGKPKFPALLPTTSLPDLANTDCWFGMHQLNIDPAFLSLDVKEWATNAAFKKSEINVHAVNVVNDCAERGVKLTSDFVAVARKEQHLQNVLQAVEHDRSQQPNLRRCKRKLIPE
;
A
#
# COMPACT_ATOMS: atom_id res chain seq x y z
N MET A 1 -1.19 -6.72 -14.64
CA MET A 1 -0.75 -7.24 -13.33
C MET A 1 -0.17 -6.13 -12.46
N LEU A 2 -0.44 -6.22 -11.15
CA LEU A 2 0.19 -5.43 -10.10
C LEU A 2 1.43 -6.15 -9.58
N LEU A 3 2.57 -5.47 -9.56
CA LEU A 3 3.83 -5.94 -9.00
C LEU A 3 3.97 -5.46 -7.56
N HIS A 4 4.05 -6.38 -6.62
CA HIS A 4 4.43 -6.10 -5.24
C HIS A 4 5.89 -6.47 -5.02
N PHE A 5 6.64 -5.54 -4.44
CA PHE A 5 7.97 -5.84 -3.95
C PHE A 5 8.23 -5.14 -2.63
N GLY A 6 8.99 -5.80 -1.77
CA GLY A 6 9.37 -5.27 -0.49
C GLY A 6 10.53 -6.06 0.08
N ASN A 7 11.57 -5.35 0.49
CA ASN A 7 12.56 -5.92 1.37
C ASN A 7 12.02 -5.85 2.81
N GLY A 8 12.49 -6.76 3.67
CA GLY A 8 12.07 -6.81 5.06
C GLY A 8 12.55 -5.64 5.93
N GLY A 9 12.65 -4.41 5.42
CA GLY A 9 13.26 -3.26 6.09
C GLY A 9 12.99 -3.14 7.61
N GLU A 10 13.97 -2.60 8.33
CA GLU A 10 14.04 -2.53 9.80
C GLU A 10 14.18 -3.88 10.53
N GLY A 11 15.11 -4.73 10.08
CA GLY A 11 15.55 -5.88 10.86
C GLY A 11 14.67 -7.13 10.75
N LYS A 12 13.84 -7.25 9.70
CA LYS A 12 13.19 -8.52 9.36
C LYS A 12 14.18 -9.35 8.55
N LEU A 13 15.07 -10.01 9.29
CA LEU A 13 16.10 -10.86 8.73
C LEU A 13 15.67 -12.33 8.76
N THR A 14 16.11 -13.08 7.78
CA THR A 14 15.95 -14.54 7.72
C THR A 14 17.28 -15.22 7.98
N PRO A 15 17.30 -16.43 8.56
CA PRO A 15 18.53 -17.22 8.66
C PRO A 15 19.16 -17.46 7.28
N LYS A 16 20.48 -17.33 7.17
CA LYS A 16 21.21 -17.67 5.94
C LYS A 16 21.16 -19.17 5.69
N LEU A 17 21.06 -19.57 4.43
CA LEU A 17 21.18 -20.97 4.00
C LEU A 17 22.55 -21.56 4.36
N SER A 18 23.62 -20.77 4.24
CA SER A 18 25.00 -21.22 4.53
C SER A 18 25.30 -21.34 6.02
N ASN A 19 24.62 -20.54 6.85
CA ASN A 19 24.79 -20.54 8.30
C ASN A 19 23.54 -19.97 8.97
N VAL A 20 22.72 -20.83 9.56
CA VAL A 20 21.45 -20.47 10.21
C VAL A 20 21.63 -19.51 11.39
N ARG A 21 22.84 -19.39 11.95
CA ARG A 21 23.15 -18.41 13.00
C ARG A 21 23.40 -16.99 12.46
N GLN A 22 23.67 -16.87 11.17
CA GLN A 22 23.78 -15.59 10.49
C GLN A 22 22.44 -15.22 9.88
N LEU A 23 22.15 -13.93 9.91
CA LEU A 23 20.91 -13.36 9.42
C LEU A 23 21.19 -12.59 8.13
N GLU A 24 20.27 -12.67 7.17
CA GLU A 24 20.31 -11.93 5.90
C GLU A 24 18.98 -11.26 5.60
N GLU A 25 19.02 -10.21 4.80
CA GLU A 25 17.82 -9.62 4.22
C GLU A 25 17.41 -10.39 2.97
N ARG A 26 16.11 -10.47 2.72
CA ARG A 26 15.56 -11.04 1.50
C ARG A 26 14.52 -10.10 0.90
N LEU A 27 14.46 -10.07 -0.43
CA LEU A 27 13.48 -9.32 -1.19
C LEU A 27 12.33 -10.25 -1.56
N THR A 28 11.11 -9.91 -1.19
CA THR A 28 9.94 -10.68 -1.67
C THR A 28 9.35 -10.01 -2.89
N VAL A 29 9.14 -10.79 -3.96
CA VAL A 29 8.52 -10.31 -5.20
C VAL A 29 7.27 -11.13 -5.50
N VAL A 30 6.13 -10.46 -5.60
CA VAL A 30 4.83 -11.05 -5.87
C VAL A 30 4.20 -10.28 -7.04
N VAL A 31 3.52 -10.97 -7.94
CA VAL A 31 2.65 -10.34 -8.94
C VAL A 31 1.22 -10.77 -8.70
N GLY A 32 0.27 -9.96 -9.14
CA GLY A 32 -1.13 -10.34 -9.01
C GLY A 32 -2.07 -9.61 -9.96
N ASP A 33 -3.28 -10.11 -10.00
CA ASP A 33 -4.44 -9.56 -10.69
C ASP A 33 -5.67 -9.64 -9.78
N ALA A 34 -6.86 -9.47 -10.34
CA ALA A 34 -8.12 -9.52 -9.61
C ALA A 34 -8.43 -10.89 -9.00
N GLU A 35 -7.81 -11.95 -9.51
CA GLU A 35 -8.15 -13.33 -9.15
C GLU A 35 -7.13 -13.92 -8.17
N ARG A 36 -5.84 -13.62 -8.38
CA ARG A 36 -4.77 -14.29 -7.64
C ARG A 36 -3.53 -13.41 -7.44
N LEU A 37 -2.88 -13.68 -6.31
CA LEU A 37 -1.48 -13.28 -6.08
C LEU A 37 -0.58 -14.49 -6.32
N LYS A 38 0.59 -14.24 -6.90
CA LYS A 38 1.62 -15.22 -7.21
C LYS A 38 2.98 -14.74 -6.71
N LEU A 39 3.59 -15.50 -5.81
CA LEU A 39 4.97 -15.34 -5.39
C LEU A 39 5.90 -15.74 -6.53
N LEU A 40 6.72 -14.80 -6.99
CA LEU A 40 7.76 -15.09 -7.98
C LEU A 40 9.02 -15.60 -7.31
N GLY A 41 9.35 -15.08 -6.13
CA GLY A 41 10.49 -15.54 -5.35
C GLY A 41 10.79 -14.67 -4.14
N VAL A 42 11.69 -15.18 -3.30
CA VAL A 42 12.23 -14.50 -2.12
C VAL A 42 13.77 -14.53 -2.13
N PRO A 43 14.44 -13.94 -3.14
CA PRO A 43 15.90 -14.00 -3.25
C PRO A 43 16.63 -13.29 -2.11
N ALA A 44 17.85 -13.76 -1.84
CA ALA A 44 18.80 -13.07 -0.97
C ALA A 44 19.05 -11.64 -1.46
N TYR A 45 18.97 -10.70 -0.53
CA TYR A 45 19.29 -9.30 -0.75
C TYR A 45 20.65 -9.00 -0.12
N GLU A 46 21.69 -8.93 -0.95
CA GLU A 46 23.05 -8.66 -0.51
C GLU A 46 23.46 -7.24 -0.95
N LYS A 47 23.63 -6.36 0.03
CA LYS A 47 24.14 -5.01 -0.23
C LYS A 47 25.66 -5.04 -0.37
N GLN A 48 26.15 -4.90 -1.59
CA GLN A 48 27.57 -4.64 -1.85
C GLN A 48 27.89 -3.17 -1.54
N THR A 49 29.14 -2.87 -1.18
CA THR A 49 29.58 -1.56 -0.67
C THR A 49 29.30 -0.39 -1.62
N ASN A 50 29.26 -0.62 -2.95
CA ASN A 50 29.13 0.42 -3.97
C ASN A 50 27.83 0.38 -4.79
N GLU A 51 26.89 -0.54 -4.50
CA GLU A 51 25.63 -0.65 -5.26
C GLU A 51 24.48 0.04 -4.50
N ALA A 52 23.71 0.88 -5.20
CA ALA A 52 22.54 1.51 -4.61
C ALA A 52 21.44 0.47 -4.33
N CYS A 53 20.80 0.55 -3.16
CA CYS A 53 19.75 -0.40 -2.76
C CYS A 53 18.66 -0.58 -3.82
N GLY A 54 18.22 0.53 -4.43
CA GLY A 54 17.18 0.50 -5.46
C GLY A 54 17.61 -0.26 -6.73
N ALA A 55 18.89 -0.20 -7.12
CA ALA A 55 19.42 -0.93 -8.26
C ALA A 55 19.42 -2.46 -8.01
N ILE A 56 19.79 -2.88 -6.80
CA ILE A 56 19.72 -4.31 -6.39
C ILE A 56 18.27 -4.81 -6.45
N ILE A 57 17.34 -4.05 -5.86
CA ILE A 57 15.91 -4.41 -5.85
C ILE A 57 15.40 -4.55 -7.29
N ALA A 58 15.69 -3.56 -8.13
CA ALA A 58 15.27 -3.59 -9.53
C ALA A 58 15.85 -4.78 -10.28
N ARG A 59 17.15 -5.04 -10.17
CA ARG A 59 17.82 -6.18 -10.82
C ARG A 59 17.21 -7.52 -10.43
N LEU A 60 17.02 -7.76 -9.13
CA LEU A 60 16.39 -8.99 -8.62
C LEU A 60 14.93 -9.12 -9.09
N THR A 61 14.19 -8.01 -9.06
CA THR A 61 12.78 -7.98 -9.47
C THR A 61 12.64 -8.26 -10.96
N CYS A 62 13.39 -7.55 -11.81
CA CYS A 62 13.36 -7.74 -13.26
C CYS A 62 13.83 -9.14 -13.67
N LYS A 63 14.83 -9.71 -12.99
CA LYS A 63 15.22 -11.10 -13.21
C LYS A 63 14.06 -12.06 -12.95
N LEU A 64 13.37 -11.93 -11.81
CA LEU A 64 12.20 -12.77 -11.52
C LEU A 64 11.07 -12.56 -12.54
N LEU A 65 10.82 -11.33 -12.97
CA LEU A 65 9.83 -11.07 -14.02
C LEU A 65 10.17 -11.76 -15.35
N GLN A 66 11.46 -11.80 -15.70
CA GLN A 66 11.97 -12.50 -16.90
C GLN A 66 11.88 -14.02 -16.75
N ASP A 67 12.34 -14.56 -15.62
CA ASP A 67 12.33 -16.00 -15.32
C ASP A 67 10.89 -16.57 -15.35
N TRP A 68 9.90 -15.77 -14.97
CA TRP A 68 8.47 -16.11 -15.00
C TRP A 68 7.73 -15.61 -16.25
N CYS A 69 8.45 -15.07 -17.24
CA CYS A 69 7.90 -14.58 -18.52
C CYS A 69 6.71 -13.60 -18.37
N CYS A 70 6.79 -12.68 -17.39
CA CYS A 70 5.70 -11.76 -17.05
C CYS A 70 6.05 -10.27 -17.10
N THR A 71 7.26 -9.93 -17.56
CA THR A 71 7.74 -8.56 -17.79
C THR A 71 6.69 -7.68 -18.49
N ASP A 72 6.11 -8.16 -19.59
CA ASP A 72 5.21 -7.36 -20.43
C ASP A 72 3.80 -7.18 -19.87
N GLN A 73 3.47 -7.81 -18.75
CA GLN A 73 2.13 -7.78 -18.16
C GLN A 73 2.02 -6.88 -16.91
N VAL A 74 3.14 -6.39 -16.38
CA VAL A 74 3.15 -5.51 -15.20
C VAL A 74 2.80 -4.07 -15.61
N VAL A 75 1.76 -3.50 -15.00
CA VAL A 75 1.28 -2.13 -15.31
C VAL A 75 1.32 -1.19 -14.10
N ASN A 76 1.46 -1.75 -12.90
CA ASN A 76 1.42 -1.03 -11.63
C ASN A 76 2.41 -1.66 -10.65
N MET A 77 2.96 -0.85 -9.74
CA MET A 77 3.84 -1.26 -8.66
C MET A 77 3.24 -0.89 -7.30
N ALA A 78 3.15 -1.85 -6.39
CA ALA A 78 2.86 -1.64 -4.98
C ALA A 78 4.14 -1.82 -4.15
N PHE A 79 4.47 -0.81 -3.34
CA PHE A 79 5.74 -0.75 -2.62
C PHE A 79 5.58 -0.03 -1.27
N ASP A 80 6.45 -0.36 -0.30
CA ASP A 80 6.63 0.46 0.89
C ASP A 80 7.34 1.76 0.53
N THR A 81 6.93 2.87 1.14
CA THR A 81 7.39 4.23 0.79
C THR A 81 8.76 4.56 1.40
N THR A 82 9.66 3.58 1.47
CA THR A 82 11.06 3.79 1.91
C THR A 82 11.84 4.56 0.85
N ALA A 83 12.91 5.25 1.28
CA ALA A 83 13.79 6.00 0.37
C ALA A 83 14.47 5.10 -0.68
N SER A 84 14.75 3.83 -0.37
CA SER A 84 15.30 2.86 -1.33
C SER A 84 14.34 2.54 -2.49
N ASN A 85 13.03 2.60 -2.23
CA ASN A 85 12.02 2.31 -3.25
C ASN A 85 11.57 3.56 -4.00
N THR A 86 11.48 4.70 -3.30
CA THR A 86 10.80 5.92 -3.78
C THR A 86 11.65 7.18 -3.85
N GLY A 87 12.95 7.09 -3.52
CA GLY A 87 13.90 8.21 -3.58
C GLY A 87 14.15 8.75 -5.00
N HIS A 88 15.05 9.72 -5.10
CA HIS A 88 15.48 10.26 -6.41
C HIS A 88 16.33 9.25 -7.19
N LEU A 89 16.41 9.41 -8.52
CA LEU A 89 17.23 8.77 -9.59
C LEU A 89 17.69 7.29 -9.46
N THR A 90 18.08 6.83 -8.27
CA THR A 90 18.58 5.48 -7.95
C THR A 90 17.57 4.60 -7.20
N ALA A 91 16.31 5.04 -7.10
CA ALA A 91 15.25 4.30 -6.42
C ALA A 91 14.74 3.10 -7.22
N ALA A 92 14.29 2.06 -6.51
CA ALA A 92 13.86 0.80 -7.11
C ALA A 92 12.77 0.97 -8.17
N CYS A 93 11.73 1.76 -7.89
CA CYS A 93 10.63 1.99 -8.83
C CYS A 93 11.11 2.63 -10.14
N ILE A 94 12.06 3.56 -10.07
CA ILE A 94 12.64 4.23 -11.25
C ILE A 94 13.46 3.22 -12.06
N ALA A 95 14.34 2.48 -11.39
CA ALA A 95 15.20 1.49 -12.03
C ALA A 95 14.40 0.32 -12.66
N ILE A 96 13.29 -0.09 -12.04
CA ILE A 96 12.36 -1.09 -12.61
C ILE A 96 11.75 -0.54 -13.91
N GLN A 97 11.20 0.68 -13.91
CA GLN A 97 10.64 1.27 -15.12
C GLN A 97 11.67 1.34 -16.25
N LEU A 98 12.88 1.83 -15.96
CA LEU A 98 13.98 1.91 -16.93
C LEU A 98 14.33 0.52 -17.50
N SER A 99 14.38 -0.50 -16.65
CA SER A 99 14.69 -1.88 -17.05
C SER A 99 13.59 -2.51 -17.90
N LEU A 100 12.32 -2.15 -17.66
CA LEU A 100 11.17 -2.62 -18.45
C LEU A 100 10.89 -1.74 -19.68
N GLY A 101 11.61 -0.63 -19.85
CA GLY A 101 11.44 0.28 -20.99
C GLY A 101 10.09 1.00 -21.05
N ARG A 102 9.33 1.05 -19.95
CA ARG A 102 8.00 1.68 -19.91
C ARG A 102 7.63 2.21 -18.52
N PRO A 103 6.77 3.25 -18.43
CA PRO A 103 6.26 3.71 -17.15
C PRO A 103 5.22 2.75 -16.57
N LEU A 104 5.19 2.70 -15.25
CA LEU A 104 4.26 1.92 -14.45
C LEU A 104 3.53 2.86 -13.49
N LEU A 105 2.35 2.47 -13.03
CA LEU A 105 1.66 3.17 -11.95
C LEU A 105 2.37 2.96 -10.61
N TRP A 106 2.28 3.95 -9.72
CA TRP A 106 2.92 3.95 -8.41
C TRP A 106 1.89 3.89 -7.29
N SER A 107 1.61 2.70 -6.79
CA SER A 107 0.72 2.45 -5.65
C SER A 107 1.52 2.42 -4.35
N GLY A 108 1.76 3.60 -3.76
CA GLY A 108 2.41 3.70 -2.46
C GLY A 108 1.61 2.98 -1.36
N CYS A 109 2.28 2.19 -0.53
CA CYS A 109 1.63 1.42 0.53
C CYS A 109 0.87 2.31 1.53
N ARG A 110 -0.34 1.89 1.90
CA ARG A 110 -1.26 2.62 2.79
C ARG A 110 -1.28 2.12 4.25
N HIS A 111 -0.50 1.09 4.56
CA HIS A 111 -0.47 0.36 5.84
C HIS A 111 -1.73 -0.45 6.19
N HIS A 112 -1.54 -1.38 7.14
CA HIS A 112 -2.27 -2.64 7.35
C HIS A 112 -3.04 -2.66 8.70
N ILE A 113 -4.34 -2.93 8.65
CA ILE A 113 -5.07 -3.92 9.47
C ILE A 113 -6.01 -4.60 8.46
N ASP A 114 -6.06 -5.94 8.43
CA ASP A 114 -7.16 -6.62 7.71
C ASP A 114 -8.44 -6.43 8.53
N GLY A 115 -9.29 -5.49 8.11
CA GLY A 115 -10.61 -5.25 8.69
C GLY A 115 -11.70 -5.42 7.64
N GLU A 116 -12.13 -6.66 7.37
CA GLU A 116 -13.44 -6.85 6.74
C GLU A 116 -14.51 -6.11 7.56
N GLU A 117 -15.38 -5.39 6.87
CA GLU A 117 -16.58 -4.78 7.44
C GLU A 117 -17.41 -5.87 8.14
N GLN A 118 -17.42 -5.87 9.47
CA GLN A 118 -18.29 -6.73 10.27
C GLN A 118 -19.16 -5.86 11.17
N THR A 119 -20.46 -5.90 10.91
CA THR A 119 -21.54 -5.21 11.63
C THR A 119 -21.80 -5.75 13.05
N ALA A 120 -20.84 -6.47 13.65
CA ALA A 120 -20.92 -6.95 15.03
C ALA A 120 -19.51 -7.02 15.63
N LEU A 121 -19.36 -6.48 16.84
CA LEU A 121 -18.09 -6.36 17.55
C LEU A 121 -17.52 -7.74 17.93
N THR A 122 -16.79 -8.36 17.01
CA THR A 122 -16.10 -9.64 17.20
C THR A 122 -14.60 -9.39 17.10
N LEU A 123 -13.89 -9.46 18.24
CA LEU A 123 -12.44 -9.27 18.27
C LEU A 123 -11.74 -10.46 17.59
N GLN A 124 -11.32 -10.29 16.33
CA GLN A 124 -10.40 -11.21 15.66
C GLN A 124 -8.99 -11.08 16.25
N ARG A 125 -8.22 -12.18 16.24
CA ARG A 125 -6.80 -12.13 16.60
C ARG A 125 -6.05 -11.37 15.50
N PRO A 126 -5.18 -10.41 15.85
CA PRO A 126 -4.28 -9.80 14.89
C PRO A 126 -3.49 -10.91 14.16
N GLY A 127 -3.34 -10.79 12.85
CA GLY A 127 -2.44 -11.63 12.06
C GLY A 127 -1.02 -11.62 12.63
N ALA A 128 -0.17 -12.52 12.15
CA ALA A 128 1.20 -12.67 12.65
C ALA A 128 2.01 -11.37 12.45
N LEU A 129 2.02 -10.49 13.45
CA LEU A 129 2.68 -9.19 13.39
C LEU A 129 4.01 -9.24 14.15
N HIS A 130 5.12 -9.24 13.44
CA HIS A 130 6.40 -8.86 14.03
C HIS A 130 6.42 -7.34 14.24
N LYS A 131 5.96 -6.93 15.42
CA LYS A 131 6.02 -5.56 15.98
C LYS A 131 5.16 -4.52 15.23
N ALA A 132 3.88 -4.45 15.59
CA ALA A 132 3.05 -3.23 15.49
C ALA A 132 3.57 -2.12 16.44
N ARG A 133 4.86 -1.76 16.29
CA ARG A 133 5.66 -0.97 17.25
C ARG A 133 5.08 0.42 17.47
N TRP A 134 4.39 0.96 16.47
CA TRP A 134 3.76 2.26 16.54
C TRP A 134 2.36 2.21 17.18
N MET A 135 1.56 1.16 16.89
CA MET A 135 0.26 0.95 17.54
C MET A 135 0.41 0.73 19.05
N ALA A 136 1.43 -0.01 19.49
CA ALA A 136 1.72 -0.15 20.91
C ALA A 136 1.94 1.22 21.56
N LYS A 137 2.78 2.07 20.96
CA LYS A 137 3.03 3.44 21.46
C LYS A 137 1.75 4.28 21.51
N LEU A 138 0.91 4.22 20.48
CA LEU A 138 -0.39 4.90 20.48
C LEU A 138 -1.28 4.46 21.65
N LEU A 139 -1.44 3.15 21.81
CA LEU A 139 -2.27 2.58 22.87
C LEU A 139 -1.75 2.96 24.26
N TYR A 140 -0.42 2.95 24.45
CA TYR A 140 0.19 3.43 25.69
C TYR A 140 -0.04 4.92 25.92
N SER A 141 0.11 5.77 24.89
CA SER A 141 -0.18 7.21 25.01
C SER A 141 -1.64 7.47 25.38
N LEU A 142 -2.58 6.75 24.75
CA LEU A 142 -4.01 6.83 25.08
C LEU A 142 -4.27 6.42 26.53
N LYS A 143 -3.67 5.31 26.99
CA LYS A 143 -3.78 4.88 28.40
C LYS A 143 -3.22 5.92 29.37
N LEU A 144 -2.07 6.51 29.06
CA LEU A 144 -1.47 7.56 29.90
C LEU A 144 -2.38 8.78 30.03
N ALA A 145 -3.04 9.20 28.93
CA ALA A 145 -4.01 10.30 28.98
C ALA A 145 -5.29 9.94 29.75
N LEU A 146 -5.80 8.72 29.58
CA LEU A 146 -7.01 8.26 30.30
C LEU A 146 -6.77 8.11 31.81
N MET A 147 -5.57 7.69 32.21
CA MET A 147 -5.20 7.50 33.62
C MET A 147 -4.58 8.74 34.26
N GLU A 148 -4.63 9.90 33.59
CA GLU A 148 -3.94 11.12 34.03
C GLU A 148 -4.23 11.48 35.50
N GLN A 149 -5.49 11.41 35.93
CA GLN A 149 -5.90 11.70 37.30
C GLN A 149 -5.28 10.73 38.32
N HIS A 150 -5.18 9.45 38.00
CA HIS A 150 -4.57 8.45 38.88
C HIS A 150 -3.06 8.59 38.92
N ILE A 151 -2.44 8.93 37.79
CA ILE A 151 -0.99 9.20 37.70
C ILE A 151 -0.62 10.42 38.54
N ALA A 152 -1.49 11.43 38.60
CA ALA A 152 -1.26 12.64 39.40
C ALA A 152 -1.24 12.40 40.93
N LEU A 153 -1.80 11.27 41.41
CA LEU A 153 -1.75 10.86 42.82
C LEU A 153 -0.41 10.25 43.22
N LEU A 154 0.41 9.82 42.25
CA LEU A 154 1.73 9.23 42.50
C LEU A 154 2.78 10.32 42.79
N PRO A 155 3.91 9.97 43.43
CA PRO A 155 5.03 10.89 43.60
C PRO A 155 5.45 11.52 42.26
N GLN A 156 5.77 12.81 42.27
CA GLN A 156 6.06 13.56 41.06
C GLN A 156 7.21 12.92 40.26
N GLY A 157 6.99 12.71 38.96
CA GLY A 157 7.99 12.14 38.06
C GLY A 157 8.03 10.61 38.01
N THR A 158 7.13 9.91 38.72
CA THR A 158 7.07 8.44 38.70
C THR A 158 6.78 7.87 37.30
N ILE A 159 5.84 8.48 36.56
CA ILE A 159 5.44 8.01 35.22
C ILE A 159 5.56 9.13 34.18
N THR A 160 5.04 10.32 34.47
CA THR A 160 5.11 11.50 33.59
C THR A 160 5.51 12.73 34.36
N THR A 161 6.25 13.64 33.73
CA THR A 161 6.53 14.97 34.30
C THR A 161 5.39 15.95 34.03
N ARG A 162 5.29 17.04 34.82
CA ARG A 162 4.29 18.11 34.60
C ARG A 162 4.34 18.71 33.19
N GLN A 163 5.53 18.73 32.57
CA GLN A 163 5.72 19.22 31.20
C GLN A 163 5.29 18.22 30.12
N GLN A 164 5.29 16.92 30.42
CA GLN A 164 4.91 15.86 29.48
C GLN A 164 3.40 15.67 29.40
N VAL A 165 2.67 15.83 30.50
CA VAL A 165 1.21 15.69 30.56
C VAL A 165 0.48 16.46 29.43
N PRO A 166 0.70 17.78 29.24
CA PRO A 166 0.02 18.50 28.16
C PRO A 166 0.41 18.01 26.76
N LYS A 167 1.65 17.54 26.57
CA LYS A 167 2.12 16.97 25.29
C LYS A 167 1.45 15.64 24.98
N ILE A 168 1.33 14.77 25.98
CA ILE A 168 0.61 13.49 25.85
C ILE A 168 -0.85 13.76 25.51
N ARG A 169 -1.51 14.70 26.21
CA ARG A 169 -2.90 15.08 25.93
C ARG A 169 -3.10 15.62 24.52
N ALA A 170 -2.23 16.52 24.08
CA ALA A 170 -2.27 17.06 22.72
C ALA A 170 -2.07 15.96 21.66
N PHE A 171 -1.13 15.04 21.90
CA PHE A 171 -0.90 13.90 21.02
C PHE A 171 -2.10 12.95 20.97
N THR A 172 -2.70 12.61 22.12
CA THR A 172 -3.89 11.75 22.16
C THR A 172 -5.10 12.40 21.51
N ASN A 173 -5.27 13.71 21.65
CA ASN A 173 -6.33 14.44 20.95
C ASN A 173 -6.15 14.38 19.43
N PHE A 174 -4.91 14.56 18.95
CA PHE A 174 -4.60 14.40 17.53
C PHE A 174 -4.90 12.97 17.06
N ILE A 175 -4.54 11.96 17.85
CA ILE A 175 -4.81 10.56 17.52
C ILE A 175 -6.31 10.31 17.37
N THR A 176 -7.10 10.71 18.36
CA THR A 176 -8.53 10.42 18.40
C THR A 176 -9.32 11.18 17.34
N HIS A 177 -8.96 12.44 17.06
CA HIS A 177 -9.72 13.29 16.14
C HIS A 177 -9.27 13.16 14.68
N ILE A 178 -7.99 12.85 14.44
CA ILE A 178 -7.38 12.88 13.11
C ILE A 178 -6.88 11.50 12.72
N TYR A 179 -5.86 11.01 13.42
CA TYR A 179 -5.06 9.89 12.93
C TYR A 179 -5.84 8.57 12.90
N ALA A 180 -6.57 8.24 13.97
CA ALA A 180 -7.25 6.95 14.11
C ALA A 180 -8.29 6.73 13.00
N LYS A 181 -9.06 7.77 12.65
CA LYS A 181 -10.06 7.67 11.57
C LYS A 181 -9.41 7.48 10.20
N TRP A 182 -8.33 8.20 9.91
CA TRP A 182 -7.58 8.00 8.66
C TRP A 182 -6.96 6.59 8.61
N TRP A 183 -6.35 6.14 9.70
CA TRP A 183 -5.74 4.81 9.82
C TRP A 183 -6.73 3.67 9.61
N LEU A 184 -7.93 3.76 10.20
CA LEU A 184 -8.95 2.70 10.09
C LEU A 184 -9.65 2.68 8.72
N THR A 185 -9.38 3.63 7.84
CA THR A 185 -10.09 3.74 6.55
C THR A 185 -9.19 3.59 5.33
N CYS A 186 -7.88 3.34 5.52
CA CYS A 186 -6.87 3.38 4.46
C CYS A 186 -6.65 2.05 3.71
N GLU A 187 -7.52 1.06 3.91
CA GLU A 187 -7.36 -0.31 3.37
C GLU A 187 -7.53 -0.41 1.85
N LYS A 188 -8.45 0.37 1.26
CA LYS A 188 -8.82 0.27 -0.15
C LYS A 188 -8.18 1.36 -1.01
N ALA A 189 -7.63 0.96 -2.17
CA ALA A 189 -7.07 1.88 -3.17
C ALA A 189 -8.10 2.90 -3.69
N VAL A 190 -9.34 2.45 -3.90
CA VAL A 190 -10.42 3.30 -4.43
C VAL A 190 -10.80 4.41 -3.48
N ASP A 191 -10.71 4.18 -2.17
CA ASP A 191 -11.02 5.18 -1.14
C ASP A 191 -9.86 6.15 -0.88
N ALA A 192 -8.68 5.85 -1.41
CA ALA A 192 -7.42 6.45 -1.02
C ALA A 192 -7.39 7.97 -1.24
N ALA A 193 -7.81 8.42 -2.43
CA ALA A 193 -7.85 9.83 -2.79
C ALA A 193 -8.80 10.62 -1.89
N TRP A 194 -10.02 10.12 -1.68
CA TRP A 194 -11.02 10.77 -0.84
C TRP A 194 -10.57 10.86 0.62
N ASN A 195 -10.00 9.77 1.15
CA ASN A 195 -9.48 9.73 2.51
C ASN A 195 -8.34 10.74 2.72
N ASP A 196 -7.43 10.87 1.75
CA ASP A 196 -6.28 11.78 1.84
C ASP A 196 -6.70 13.25 1.76
N LEU A 197 -7.64 13.56 0.86
CA LEU A 197 -8.20 14.89 0.74
C LEU A 197 -9.00 15.27 1.99
N THR A 198 -9.82 14.34 2.50
CA THR A 198 -10.54 14.52 3.77
C THR A 198 -9.57 14.70 4.94
N LEU A 199 -8.46 13.96 4.99
CA LEU A 199 -7.43 14.13 6.00
C LEU A 199 -6.81 15.53 5.92
N TYR A 200 -6.49 16.01 4.72
CA TYR A 200 -5.97 17.37 4.51
C TYR A 200 -6.91 18.43 5.10
N HIS A 201 -8.20 18.41 4.76
CA HIS A 201 -9.17 19.36 5.30
C HIS A 201 -9.36 19.23 6.82
N ARG A 202 -9.29 18.00 7.36
CA ARG A 202 -9.33 17.81 8.83
C ARG A 202 -8.10 18.37 9.53
N LEU A 203 -6.92 18.24 8.95
CA LEU A 203 -5.71 18.86 9.48
C LEU A 203 -5.85 20.38 9.52
N GLN A 204 -6.51 20.97 8.53
CA GLN A 204 -6.81 22.41 8.49
C GLN A 204 -7.79 22.81 9.58
N ALA A 205 -8.91 22.10 9.70
CA ALA A 205 -9.90 22.34 10.74
C ALA A 205 -9.31 22.17 12.16
N TYR A 206 -8.42 21.18 12.33
CA TYR A 206 -7.72 20.92 13.59
C TYR A 206 -6.60 21.93 13.88
N LYS A 207 -6.23 22.78 12.92
CA LYS A 207 -5.05 23.67 13.00
C LYS A 207 -3.79 22.87 13.38
N ALA A 208 -3.60 21.74 12.71
CA ALA A 208 -2.50 20.84 12.97
C ALA A 208 -1.14 21.52 12.74
N VAL A 209 -0.11 21.01 13.40
CA VAL A 209 1.27 21.48 13.24
C VAL A 209 1.83 21.10 11.86
N ASP A 210 2.81 21.86 11.40
CA ASP A 210 3.45 21.70 10.08
C ASP A 210 3.95 20.27 9.81
N GLU A 211 4.36 19.54 10.84
CA GLU A 211 4.85 18.16 10.71
C GLU A 211 3.77 17.22 10.14
N ALA A 212 2.50 17.43 10.50
CA ALA A 212 1.41 16.60 10.01
C ALA A 212 1.16 16.85 8.52
N TYR A 213 1.25 18.11 8.07
CA TYR A 213 1.21 18.45 6.66
C TYR A 213 2.40 17.86 5.92
N LYS A 214 3.62 18.10 6.39
CA LYS A 214 4.88 17.55 5.81
C LYS A 214 4.84 16.03 5.68
N ALA A 215 4.21 15.33 6.63
CA ALA A 215 3.97 13.90 6.52
C ALA A 215 3.03 13.61 5.33
N LEU A 216 1.84 14.23 5.29
CA LEU A 216 0.89 14.04 4.19
C LEU A 216 1.47 14.39 2.82
N GLU A 217 2.30 15.44 2.70
CA GLU A 217 2.90 15.84 1.40
C GLU A 217 3.76 14.74 0.79
N ARG A 218 4.39 13.90 1.63
CA ARG A 218 5.21 12.78 1.18
C ARG A 218 4.38 11.57 0.73
N HIS A 219 3.08 11.56 1.02
CA HIS A 219 2.18 10.42 0.81
C HIS A 219 0.98 10.72 -0.10
N ARG A 220 1.02 11.78 -0.91
CA ARG A 220 -0.06 12.16 -1.87
C ARG A 220 -0.16 11.26 -3.11
N TRP A 221 0.24 9.99 -3.02
CA TRP A 221 0.32 9.05 -4.15
C TRP A 221 -1.00 8.91 -4.90
N TYR A 222 -2.12 8.89 -4.18
CA TYR A 222 -3.46 8.67 -4.75
C TYR A 222 -4.18 9.95 -5.16
N LEU A 223 -3.54 11.10 -4.95
CA LEU A 223 -4.01 12.40 -5.44
C LEU A 223 -3.35 12.78 -6.77
N THR A 224 -2.42 11.95 -7.27
CA THR A 224 -1.81 12.11 -8.59
C THR A 224 -2.83 11.82 -9.70
N GLY A 225 -2.65 12.43 -10.87
CA GLY A 225 -3.59 12.26 -11.98
C GLY A 225 -3.75 10.79 -12.37
N GLU A 226 -2.68 10.01 -12.35
CA GLU A 226 -2.67 8.59 -12.70
C GLU A 226 -3.53 7.72 -11.75
N MET A 227 -3.62 8.10 -10.47
CA MET A 227 -4.31 7.31 -9.46
C MET A 227 -5.70 7.87 -9.10
N LEU A 228 -5.95 9.15 -9.41
CA LEU A 228 -7.20 9.85 -9.14
C LEU A 228 -8.46 9.14 -9.68
N PRO A 229 -8.46 8.49 -10.88
CA PRO A 229 -9.63 7.78 -11.39
C PRO A 229 -10.17 6.68 -10.47
N LEU A 230 -9.34 6.13 -9.58
CA LEU A 230 -9.78 5.14 -8.59
C LEU A 230 -10.89 5.68 -7.68
N ALA A 231 -10.93 7.00 -7.44
CA ALA A 231 -11.94 7.65 -6.60
C ALA A 231 -13.37 7.52 -7.14
N LEU A 232 -13.53 7.33 -8.46
CA LEU A 232 -14.84 7.13 -9.11
C LEU A 232 -15.55 5.87 -8.57
N PHE A 233 -14.77 4.88 -8.12
CA PHE A 233 -15.24 3.59 -7.62
C PHE A 233 -15.42 3.56 -6.10
N SER A 234 -15.07 4.63 -5.38
CA SER A 234 -15.27 4.69 -3.93
C SER A 234 -16.74 4.97 -3.58
N SER A 235 -17.30 4.26 -2.60
CA SER A 235 -18.61 4.59 -2.02
C SER A 235 -18.56 5.83 -1.12
N LYS A 236 -17.37 6.30 -0.74
CA LYS A 236 -17.18 7.45 0.16
C LYS A 236 -17.25 8.79 -0.56
N VAL A 237 -17.03 8.80 -1.89
CA VAL A 237 -17.11 10.02 -2.70
C VAL A 237 -18.58 10.33 -2.99
N PRO A 238 -19.08 11.52 -2.62
CA PRO A 238 -20.45 11.93 -2.91
C PRO A 238 -20.77 11.90 -4.40
N ILE A 239 -22.04 11.72 -4.76
CA ILE A 239 -22.49 11.62 -6.16
C ILE A 239 -22.11 12.87 -6.95
N ASP A 240 -22.26 14.05 -6.36
CA ASP A 240 -21.95 15.31 -7.05
C ASP A 240 -20.45 15.47 -7.29
N ASP A 241 -19.60 15.09 -6.33
CA ASP A 241 -18.15 15.03 -6.52
C ASP A 241 -17.74 14.00 -7.57
N LYS A 242 -18.39 12.83 -7.64
CA LYS A 242 -18.16 11.83 -8.70
C LYS A 242 -18.51 12.40 -10.07
N ARG A 243 -19.65 13.08 -10.17
CA ARG A 243 -20.10 13.71 -11.42
C ARG A 243 -19.11 14.78 -11.88
N ALA A 244 -18.73 15.68 -10.97
CA ALA A 244 -17.75 16.73 -11.26
C ALA A 244 -16.38 16.15 -11.64
N LEU A 245 -15.93 15.09 -10.96
CA LEU A 245 -14.66 14.43 -11.27
C LEU A 245 -14.70 13.76 -12.64
N ALA A 246 -15.79 13.06 -12.99
CA ALA A 246 -15.97 12.45 -14.29
C ALA A 246 -15.94 13.50 -15.42
N SER A 247 -16.65 14.62 -15.25
CA SER A 247 -16.61 15.74 -16.18
C SER A 247 -15.21 16.31 -16.34
N ALA A 248 -14.51 16.57 -15.22
CA ALA A 248 -13.15 17.10 -15.25
C ALA A 248 -12.17 16.14 -15.93
N ILE A 249 -12.30 14.82 -15.75
CA ILE A 249 -11.50 13.82 -16.47
C ILE A 249 -11.79 13.88 -17.98
N LEU A 250 -13.06 13.97 -18.39
CA LEU A 250 -13.46 14.06 -19.79
C LEU A 250 -12.92 15.33 -20.47
N GLU A 251 -12.90 16.46 -19.76
CA GLU A 251 -12.35 17.73 -20.26
C GLU A 251 -10.84 17.64 -20.55
N HIS A 252 -10.12 16.81 -19.80
CA HIS A 252 -8.69 16.57 -19.99
C HIS A 252 -8.37 15.41 -20.96
N LYS A 253 -9.33 15.03 -21.82
CA LYS A 253 -9.11 13.98 -22.82
C LYS A 253 -7.99 14.39 -23.80
N PRO A 254 -6.92 13.58 -23.94
CA PRO A 254 -5.86 13.88 -24.89
C PRO A 254 -6.36 13.75 -26.33
N ALA A 255 -5.84 14.61 -27.23
CA ALA A 255 -6.17 14.58 -28.65
C ALA A 255 -5.63 13.33 -29.37
N ASP A 256 -4.43 12.87 -28.96
CA ASP A 256 -3.75 11.72 -29.56
C ASP A 256 -3.99 10.45 -28.73
N LEU A 257 -4.96 9.63 -29.12
CA LEU A 257 -5.18 8.28 -28.60
C LEU A 257 -4.81 7.24 -29.67
N PRO A 258 -4.01 6.20 -29.36
CA PRO A 258 -3.43 5.88 -28.05
C PRO A 258 -2.29 6.84 -27.67
N MET A 259 -2.23 7.23 -26.39
CA MET A 259 -1.23 8.19 -25.92
C MET A 259 0.19 7.69 -26.24
N HIS A 260 0.95 8.49 -26.99
CA HIS A 260 2.39 8.29 -27.06
C HIS A 260 2.96 8.49 -25.66
N VAL A 261 3.55 7.46 -25.09
CA VAL A 261 4.08 7.48 -23.73
C VAL A 261 5.45 8.15 -23.76
N PRO A 262 5.59 9.43 -23.37
CA PRO A 262 6.86 10.12 -23.50
C PRO A 262 7.85 9.58 -22.48
N GLN A 263 9.15 9.61 -22.80
CA GLN A 263 10.22 9.32 -21.83
C GLN A 263 10.16 10.20 -20.57
N GLN A 264 9.46 11.34 -20.63
CA GLN A 264 9.20 12.20 -19.47
C GLN A 264 8.30 11.56 -18.39
N ARG A 265 7.58 10.47 -18.69
CA ARG A 265 6.78 9.72 -17.70
C ARG A 265 7.60 8.77 -16.82
N PHE A 266 8.92 8.67 -17.06
CA PHE A 266 9.79 7.90 -16.18
C PHE A 266 10.09 8.69 -14.91
N GLY A 267 9.94 8.04 -13.75
CA GLY A 267 10.26 8.65 -12.48
C GLY A 267 9.08 8.66 -11.50
N LYS A 268 9.34 9.24 -10.34
CA LYS A 268 8.33 9.46 -9.31
C LYS A 268 7.28 10.46 -9.83
N PRO A 269 5.96 10.17 -9.69
CA PRO A 269 4.92 11.10 -10.10
C PRO A 269 5.02 12.42 -9.33
N LYS A 270 4.66 13.52 -10.00
CA LYS A 270 4.63 14.84 -9.38
C LYS A 270 3.37 14.96 -8.52
N PHE A 271 3.55 15.17 -7.23
CA PHE A 271 2.42 15.35 -6.34
C PHE A 271 1.76 16.72 -6.55
N PRO A 272 0.42 16.79 -6.53
CA PRO A 272 -0.28 18.06 -6.66
C PRO A 272 -0.06 18.93 -5.41
N ALA A 273 -0.09 20.25 -5.63
CA ALA A 273 -0.24 21.20 -4.54
C ALA A 273 -1.70 21.23 -4.10
N LEU A 274 -1.94 21.24 -2.78
CA LEU A 274 -3.28 21.32 -2.22
C LEU A 274 -3.51 22.72 -1.65
N LEU A 275 -4.66 23.29 -2.01
CA LEU A 275 -5.20 24.53 -1.45
C LEU A 275 -6.34 24.18 -0.46
N PRO A 276 -6.70 25.08 0.47
CA PRO A 276 -7.79 24.82 1.42
C PRO A 276 -9.13 24.45 0.81
N THR A 277 -9.39 24.90 -0.42
CA THR A 277 -10.62 24.65 -1.16
C THR A 277 -10.50 23.53 -2.20
N THR A 278 -9.34 22.87 -2.29
CA THR A 278 -9.11 21.82 -3.29
C THR A 278 -10.12 20.69 -3.12
N SER A 279 -10.78 20.35 -4.22
CA SER A 279 -11.69 19.23 -4.37
C SER A 279 -11.06 18.16 -5.28
N LEU A 280 -11.67 16.97 -5.40
CA LEU A 280 -11.16 15.94 -6.31
C LEU A 280 -11.13 16.39 -7.79
N PRO A 281 -12.18 17.06 -8.34
CA PRO A 281 -12.15 17.56 -9.71
C PRO A 281 -10.98 18.48 -10.02
N ASP A 282 -10.55 19.32 -9.07
CA ASP A 282 -9.42 20.25 -9.24
C ASP A 282 -8.08 19.55 -9.47
N LEU A 283 -8.00 18.26 -9.14
CA LEU A 283 -6.80 17.44 -9.30
C LEU A 283 -6.78 16.69 -10.64
N ALA A 284 -7.90 16.66 -11.37
CA ALA A 284 -7.99 15.97 -12.65
C ALA A 284 -7.08 16.64 -13.68
N ASN A 285 -6.40 15.81 -14.47
CA ASN A 285 -5.50 16.25 -15.52
C ASN A 285 -5.36 15.14 -16.57
N THR A 286 -4.53 15.36 -17.60
CA THR A 286 -4.34 14.40 -18.70
C THR A 286 -3.81 13.03 -18.24
N ASP A 287 -3.14 12.95 -17.09
CA ASP A 287 -2.62 11.69 -16.55
C ASP A 287 -3.73 10.76 -16.03
N CYS A 288 -4.95 11.27 -15.80
CA CYS A 288 -6.11 10.43 -15.51
C CYS A 288 -6.36 9.40 -16.61
N TRP A 289 -6.21 9.80 -17.89
CA TRP A 289 -6.36 8.89 -19.02
C TRP A 289 -5.26 7.84 -19.09
N PHE A 290 -4.03 8.17 -18.64
CA PHE A 290 -2.95 7.20 -18.52
C PHE A 290 -3.30 6.13 -17.48
N GLY A 291 -3.73 6.58 -16.29
CA GLY A 291 -4.18 5.70 -15.21
C GLY A 291 -5.28 4.76 -15.65
N MET A 292 -6.31 5.29 -16.31
CA MET A 292 -7.43 4.52 -16.83
C MET A 292 -6.99 3.47 -17.86
N HIS A 293 -6.13 3.84 -18.80
CA HIS A 293 -5.59 2.90 -19.78
C HIS A 293 -4.81 1.76 -19.10
N GLN A 294 -3.93 2.08 -18.16
CA GLN A 294 -3.10 1.07 -17.46
C GLN A 294 -3.93 0.12 -16.58
N LEU A 295 -4.99 0.62 -15.96
CA LEU A 295 -5.90 -0.17 -15.12
C LEU A 295 -7.05 -0.82 -15.91
N ASN A 296 -7.06 -0.67 -17.24
CA ASN A 296 -8.12 -1.17 -18.10
C ASN A 296 -9.51 -0.71 -17.62
N ILE A 297 -9.62 0.59 -17.31
CA ILE A 297 -10.86 1.28 -16.98
C ILE A 297 -11.44 1.81 -18.29
N ASP A 298 -12.63 1.32 -18.64
CA ASP A 298 -13.33 1.77 -19.84
C ASP A 298 -13.96 3.15 -19.57
N PRO A 299 -13.59 4.21 -20.32
CA PRO A 299 -14.08 5.55 -20.08
C PRO A 299 -15.54 5.78 -20.53
N ALA A 300 -16.17 4.83 -21.23
CA ALA A 300 -17.51 5.02 -21.80
C ALA A 300 -18.58 5.37 -20.74
N PHE A 301 -18.42 4.89 -19.50
CA PHE A 301 -19.37 5.21 -18.43
C PHE A 301 -19.26 6.65 -17.92
N LEU A 302 -18.15 7.35 -18.16
CA LEU A 302 -17.94 8.73 -17.66
C LEU A 302 -18.98 9.72 -18.20
N SER A 303 -19.53 9.46 -19.39
CA SER A 303 -20.55 10.30 -20.02
C SER A 303 -21.99 9.96 -19.57
N LEU A 304 -22.18 8.90 -18.76
CA LEU A 304 -23.47 8.50 -18.23
C LEU A 304 -23.74 9.16 -16.87
N ASP A 305 -25.01 9.21 -16.45
CA ASP A 305 -25.30 9.65 -15.09
C ASP A 305 -24.72 8.66 -14.07
N VAL A 306 -24.16 9.19 -12.98
CA VAL A 306 -23.51 8.40 -11.91
C VAL A 306 -24.45 7.32 -11.34
N LYS A 307 -25.76 7.55 -11.34
CA LYS A 307 -26.76 6.58 -10.87
C LYS A 307 -26.85 5.34 -11.76
N GLU A 308 -26.45 5.44 -13.02
CA GLU A 308 -26.48 4.35 -14.00
C GLU A 308 -25.19 3.51 -13.99
N TRP A 309 -24.12 3.98 -13.34
CA TRP A 309 -22.83 3.29 -13.34
C TRP A 309 -22.93 1.89 -12.70
N ALA A 310 -23.70 1.76 -11.62
CA ALA A 310 -23.85 0.49 -10.91
C ALA A 310 -24.50 -0.62 -11.76
N THR A 311 -25.24 -0.28 -12.83
CA THR A 311 -25.82 -1.25 -13.77
C THR A 311 -25.02 -1.38 -15.07
N ASN A 312 -24.12 -0.43 -15.35
CA ASN A 312 -23.30 -0.41 -16.54
C ASN A 312 -22.25 -1.54 -16.55
N ALA A 313 -22.18 -2.29 -17.66
CA ALA A 313 -21.28 -3.43 -17.80
C ALA A 313 -19.78 -3.04 -17.83
N ALA A 314 -19.45 -1.92 -18.47
CA ALA A 314 -18.09 -1.39 -18.54
C ALA A 314 -17.59 -0.91 -17.17
N PHE A 315 -18.47 -0.26 -16.39
CA PHE A 315 -18.19 0.12 -15.01
C PHE A 315 -17.91 -1.11 -14.13
N LYS A 316 -18.79 -2.12 -14.15
CA LYS A 316 -18.60 -3.37 -13.38
C LYS A 316 -17.31 -4.10 -13.72
N LYS A 317 -16.96 -4.15 -15.01
CA LYS A 317 -15.69 -4.75 -15.45
C LYS A 317 -14.48 -3.97 -14.93
N SER A 318 -14.56 -2.63 -14.98
CA SER A 318 -13.52 -1.75 -14.46
C SER A 318 -13.40 -1.87 -12.93
N GLU A 319 -14.53 -2.00 -12.23
CA GLU A 319 -14.62 -2.17 -10.78
C GLU A 319 -13.82 -3.39 -10.30
N ILE A 320 -13.92 -4.53 -10.99
CA ILE A 320 -13.12 -5.74 -10.72
C ILE A 320 -11.61 -5.44 -10.81
N ASN A 321 -11.18 -4.71 -11.83
CA ASN A 321 -9.76 -4.39 -12.05
C ASN A 321 -9.22 -3.43 -10.98
N VAL A 322 -9.97 -2.39 -10.61
CA VAL A 322 -9.51 -1.40 -9.63
C VAL A 322 -9.52 -1.95 -8.20
N HIS A 323 -10.43 -2.86 -7.87
CA HIS A 323 -10.42 -3.56 -6.59
C HIS A 323 -9.29 -4.59 -6.46
N ALA A 324 -8.73 -5.04 -7.59
CA ALA A 324 -7.51 -5.84 -7.61
C ALA A 324 -6.25 -5.05 -7.20
N VAL A 325 -6.31 -3.72 -7.21
CA VAL A 325 -5.18 -2.87 -6.82
C VAL A 325 -5.01 -2.96 -5.30
N ASN A 326 -4.21 -3.93 -4.87
CA ASN A 326 -3.89 -4.10 -3.46
C ASN A 326 -2.82 -3.08 -3.03
N VAL A 327 -3.21 -2.16 -2.16
CA VAL A 327 -2.35 -1.06 -1.68
C VAL A 327 -1.68 -1.36 -0.34
N VAL A 328 -1.78 -2.62 0.08
CA VAL A 328 -1.16 -3.14 1.30
C VAL A 328 0.05 -3.98 0.91
N ASN A 329 1.25 -3.49 1.22
CA ASN A 329 2.50 -4.18 0.90
C ASN A 329 2.91 -5.18 1.98
N ASP A 330 2.10 -6.22 2.19
CA ASP A 330 2.42 -7.32 3.13
C ASP A 330 3.29 -8.42 2.49
N CYS A 331 3.72 -8.23 1.23
CA CYS A 331 4.50 -9.24 0.54
C CYS A 331 5.81 -9.51 1.27
N ALA A 332 6.47 -8.47 1.81
CA ALA A 332 7.70 -8.61 2.58
C ALA A 332 7.50 -9.45 3.85
N GLU A 333 6.43 -9.24 4.62
CA GLU A 333 6.19 -10.00 5.85
C GLU A 333 5.87 -11.46 5.56
N ARG A 334 5.02 -11.70 4.56
CA ARG A 334 4.67 -13.06 4.12
C ARG A 334 5.88 -13.82 3.59
N GLY A 335 6.74 -13.19 2.80
CA GLY A 335 7.93 -13.84 2.27
C GLY A 335 9.00 -14.09 3.33
N VAL A 336 9.20 -13.18 4.28
CA VAL A 336 10.08 -13.40 5.45
C VAL A 336 9.58 -14.58 6.27
N LYS A 337 8.27 -14.64 6.57
CA LYS A 337 7.68 -15.74 7.34
C LYS A 337 7.82 -17.07 6.61
N LEU A 338 7.47 -17.10 5.32
CA LEU A 338 7.59 -18.30 4.49
C LEU A 338 9.03 -18.80 4.44
N THR A 339 9.99 -17.89 4.24
CA THR A 339 11.40 -18.27 4.20
C THR A 339 11.87 -18.78 5.56
N SER A 340 11.55 -18.09 6.65
CA SER A 340 11.93 -18.51 8.01
C SER A 340 11.40 -19.91 8.37
N ASP A 341 10.20 -20.27 7.89
CA ASP A 341 9.60 -21.57 8.19
C ASP A 341 10.26 -22.73 7.42
N PHE A 342 10.81 -22.46 6.24
CA PHE A 342 11.27 -23.51 5.31
C PHE A 342 12.78 -23.47 4.99
N VAL A 343 13.50 -22.44 5.44
CA VAL A 343 14.95 -22.29 5.16
C VAL A 343 15.78 -23.49 5.62
N ALA A 344 15.39 -24.13 6.73
CA ALA A 344 16.10 -25.29 7.27
C ALA A 344 15.98 -26.56 6.39
N VAL A 345 14.99 -26.62 5.50
CA VAL A 345 14.75 -27.77 4.62
C VAL A 345 15.57 -27.67 3.32
N ALA A 346 16.00 -26.46 2.97
CA ALA A 346 16.71 -26.19 1.73
C ALA A 346 18.24 -26.28 1.91
N ARG A 347 18.92 -26.73 0.84
CA ARG A 347 20.39 -26.89 0.81
C ARG A 347 21.11 -25.84 -0.05
N LYS A 348 20.39 -25.23 -0.99
CA LYS A 348 20.88 -24.25 -1.96
C LYS A 348 19.74 -23.29 -2.29
N GLU A 349 20.07 -22.09 -2.79
CA GLU A 349 19.09 -21.04 -3.08
C GLU A 349 17.99 -21.51 -4.03
N GLN A 350 18.35 -22.20 -5.13
CA GLN A 350 17.35 -22.71 -6.08
C GLN A 350 16.39 -23.72 -5.44
N HIS A 351 16.90 -24.59 -4.54
CA HIS A 351 16.05 -25.54 -3.83
C HIS A 351 15.09 -24.80 -2.88
N LEU A 352 15.57 -23.76 -2.18
CA LEU A 352 14.71 -22.94 -1.34
C LEU A 352 13.59 -22.32 -2.16
N GLN A 353 13.90 -21.67 -3.29
CA GLN A 353 12.88 -21.07 -4.15
C GLN A 353 11.85 -22.12 -4.60
N ASN A 354 12.28 -23.30 -5.02
CA ASN A 354 11.37 -24.39 -5.41
C ASN A 354 10.46 -24.86 -4.24
N VAL A 355 10.99 -24.93 -3.02
CA VAL A 355 10.20 -25.26 -1.82
C VAL A 355 9.15 -24.19 -1.56
N LEU A 356 9.52 -22.91 -1.64
CA LEU A 356 8.58 -21.80 -1.44
C LEU A 356 7.43 -21.86 -2.47
N GLN A 357 7.74 -22.20 -3.72
CA GLN A 357 6.75 -22.39 -4.78
C GLN A 357 5.80 -23.57 -4.51
N ALA A 358 6.33 -24.70 -4.06
CA ALA A 358 5.52 -25.87 -3.70
C ALA A 358 4.58 -25.57 -2.52
N VAL A 359 5.08 -24.88 -1.49
CA VAL A 359 4.28 -24.49 -0.32
C VAL A 359 3.20 -23.48 -0.69
N GLU A 360 3.52 -22.50 -1.55
CA GLU A 360 2.50 -21.57 -2.04
C GLU A 360 1.39 -22.31 -2.81
N HIS A 361 1.78 -23.22 -3.71
CA HIS A 361 0.83 -24.02 -4.47
C HIS A 361 -0.07 -24.86 -3.56
N ASP A 362 0.51 -25.60 -2.60
CA ASP A 362 -0.25 -26.39 -1.62
C ASP A 362 -1.23 -25.52 -0.83
N ARG A 363 -0.79 -24.35 -0.32
CA ARG A 363 -1.65 -23.40 0.40
C ARG A 363 -2.78 -22.84 -0.46
N SER A 364 -2.57 -22.73 -1.77
CA SER A 364 -3.61 -22.29 -2.72
C SER A 364 -4.71 -23.35 -2.91
N GLN A 365 -4.33 -24.63 -2.87
CA GLN A 365 -5.25 -25.76 -3.02
C GLN A 365 -5.95 -26.11 -1.69
N GLN A 366 -5.27 -25.87 -0.56
CA GLN A 366 -5.76 -26.15 0.78
C GLN A 366 -5.78 -24.89 1.67
N PRO A 367 -6.72 -23.96 1.44
CA PRO A 367 -6.83 -22.76 2.26
C PRO A 367 -7.18 -23.13 3.72
N ASN A 368 -6.14 -23.16 4.56
CA ASN A 368 -6.18 -23.36 6.02
C ASN A 368 -6.97 -24.59 6.53
N LEU A 369 -6.26 -25.71 6.74
CA LEU A 369 -6.78 -26.88 7.48
C LEU A 369 -7.28 -26.54 8.91
N ARG A 370 -6.83 -25.43 9.51
CA ARG A 370 -7.36 -24.92 10.79
C ARG A 370 -8.79 -24.37 10.71
N ARG A 371 -9.25 -23.90 9.54
CA ARG A 371 -10.67 -23.58 9.31
C ARG A 371 -11.51 -24.85 9.10
N CYS A 372 -10.95 -25.90 8.52
CA CYS A 372 -11.63 -27.19 8.36
C CYS A 372 -11.94 -27.88 9.70
N LYS A 373 -11.08 -27.76 10.72
CA LYS A 373 -11.36 -28.34 12.05
C LYS A 373 -12.57 -27.74 12.78
N ARG A 374 -13.08 -26.58 12.38
CA ARG A 374 -14.35 -26.03 12.91
C ARG A 374 -15.60 -26.63 12.24
N LYS A 375 -15.46 -27.29 11.09
CA LYS A 375 -16.56 -27.99 10.39
C LYS A 375 -16.64 -29.49 10.74
N LEU A 376 -15.75 -29.99 11.60
CA LEU A 376 -15.63 -31.41 11.95
C LEU A 376 -15.99 -31.69 13.42
N ILE A 377 -16.84 -30.87 14.02
CA ILE A 377 -17.58 -31.28 15.23
C ILE A 377 -18.97 -31.69 14.72
N PRO A 378 -19.30 -32.99 14.66
CA PRO A 378 -20.67 -33.42 14.46
C PRO A 378 -21.46 -33.13 15.74
N GLU A 379 -22.59 -32.45 15.53
CA GLU A 379 -23.75 -32.18 16.41
C GLU A 379 -23.53 -31.70 17.86
#